data_AF-A0A4Y1VIM6-F1
#
_entry.id   AF-A0A4Y1VIM6-F1
#
_cell.length_a   1.000
_cell.length_b   1.000
_cell.length_c   1.000
_cell.angle_alpha   90.00
_cell.angle_beta   90.00
_cell.angle_gamma   90.00
#
_symmetry.space_group_name_H-M   'P 1'
#
loop_
_entity.id
_entity.type
_entity.pdbx_description
1 polymer ?
#
loop_
_entity_poly.entity_id
_entity_poly.type
_entity_poly.pdbx_seq_one_letter_code
_entity_poly.pdbx_strand_id
1 'polypeptide(L)' 'MDIKELTNSNIVEVNGEKWILSKRYKTKVPFQVELLDTPLQIIERYRPCQEDNLIFPNLNYWSICKSLKKGMKECG' A
#
# COMPACT_ATOMS: atom_id res chain seq x y z
N MET A 1 -3.23 6.77 -7.47
CA MET A 1 -4.25 5.87 -8.04
C MET A 1 -3.88 4.44 -7.73
N ASP A 2 -2.68 3.98 -8.08
CA ASP A 2 -2.25 2.59 -7.83
C ASP A 2 -2.38 2.18 -6.35
N ILE A 3 -1.89 3.02 -5.43
CA ILE A 3 -1.97 2.78 -3.97
C ILE A 3 -3.42 2.81 -3.47
N LYS A 4 -4.30 3.60 -4.11
CA LYS A 4 -5.70 3.73 -3.71
C LYS A 4 -6.50 2.46 -3.99
N GLU A 5 -6.12 1.71 -5.03
CA GLU A 5 -6.79 0.48 -5.44
C GLU A 5 -6.10 -0.78 -4.89
N LEU A 6 -5.09 -0.60 -4.02
CA LEU A 6 -4.34 -1.71 -3.46
C LEU A 6 -5.18 -2.47 -2.42
N THR A 7 -5.41 -3.76 -2.66
CA THR A 7 -6.18 -4.65 -1.80
C THR A 7 -5.30 -5.75 -1.19
N ASN A 8 -5.79 -6.43 -0.15
CA ASN A 8 -5.05 -7.57 0.41
C ASN A 8 -4.89 -8.71 -0.61
N SER A 9 -5.77 -8.82 -1.61
CA SER A 9 -5.65 -9.83 -2.68
C SER A 9 -4.50 -9.55 -3.65
N ASN A 10 -3.92 -8.35 -3.64
CA ASN A 10 -2.70 -8.06 -4.40
C ASN A 10 -1.44 -8.58 -3.70
N ILE A 11 -1.53 -8.92 -2.41
CA ILE A 11 -0.41 -9.52 -1.67
C ILE A 11 -0.46 -11.03 -1.89
N VAL A 12 0.59 -11.56 -2.50
CA VAL A 12 0.72 -12.99 -2.79
C VAL A 12 2.04 -13.51 -2.24
N GLU A 13 2.10 -14.81 -1.96
CA GLU A 13 3.30 -15.47 -1.48
C GLU A 13 3.95 -16.25 -2.63
N VAL A 14 5.23 -16.00 -2.86
CA VAL A 14 6.04 -16.67 -3.90
C VAL A 14 7.34 -17.12 -3.23
N ASN A 15 7.57 -18.43 -3.20
CA ASN A 15 8.76 -19.03 -2.58
C ASN A 15 8.98 -18.65 -1.10
N GLY A 16 7.90 -18.41 -0.35
CA GLY A 16 7.96 -18.00 1.07
C GLY A 16 8.16 -16.50 1.28
N GLU A 17 8.32 -15.71 0.22
CA GLU A 17 8.38 -14.26 0.29
C GLU A 17 7.04 -13.66 -0.12
N LYS A 18 6.66 -12.53 0.49
CA LYS A 18 5.43 -11.82 0.12
C LYS A 18 5.73 -10.74 -0.91
N TRP A 19 4.84 -10.64 -1.89
CA TRP A 19 4.97 -9.72 -3.01
C TRP A 19 3.65 -9.00 -3.25
N ILE A 20 3.73 -7.72 -3.62
CA ILE A 20 2.60 -6.96 -4.16
C ILE A 20 2.60 -7.12 -5.67
N LEU A 21 1.60 -7.80 -6.21
CA LEU A 21 1.37 -7.95 -7.64
C LEU A 21 0.11 -7.17 -8.04
N SER A 22 0.27 -6.21 -8.95
CA SER A 22 -0.84 -5.43 -9.47
C SER A 22 -0.53 -4.84 -10.85
N LYS A 23 -1.43 -4.01 -11.38
CA LYS A 23 -1.28 -3.32 -12.66
C LYS A 23 -1.33 -1.82 -12.47
N ARG A 24 -0.45 -1.09 -13.17
CA ARG A 24 -0.43 0.37 -13.14
C ARG A 24 -1.77 0.92 -13.63
N TYR A 25 -2.36 1.85 -12.89
CA TYR A 25 -3.66 2.41 -13.20
C TYR A 25 -3.70 3.05 -14.58
N LYS A 26 -2.69 3.87 -14.91
CA LYS A 26 -2.64 4.62 -16.18
C LYS A 26 -2.28 3.74 -17.37
N THR A 27 -1.18 3.01 -17.27
CA THR A 27 -0.60 2.28 -18.42
C THR A 27 -1.06 0.83 -18.52
N LYS A 28 -1.72 0.30 -17.49
CA LYS A 28 -2.14 -1.11 -17.34
C LYS A 28 -0.99 -2.12 -17.35
N VAL A 29 0.25 -1.64 -17.35
CA VAL A 29 1.46 -2.47 -17.27
C VAL A 29 1.52 -3.13 -15.89
N PRO A 30 1.74 -4.47 -15.82
CA PRO A 30 1.88 -5.16 -14.54
C PRO A 30 3.16 -4.72 -13.83
N PHE A 31 3.12 -4.76 -12.50
CA PHE A 31 4.29 -4.54 -11.66
C PHE A 31 4.28 -5.53 -10.50
N GLN A 32 5.47 -5.82 -10.01
CA GLN A 32 5.71 -6.63 -8.82
C GLN A 32 6.67 -5.87 -7.91
N VAL A 33 6.35 -5.82 -6.62
CA VAL A 33 7.19 -5.20 -5.60
C VAL A 33 7.29 -6.16 -4.42
N GLU A 34 8.50 -6.49 -4.01
CA GLU A 34 8.74 -7.32 -2.84
C GLU A 34 8.25 -6.60 -1.57
N LEU A 35 7.54 -7.32 -0.70
CA LEU A 35 6.98 -6.81 0.54
C LEU A 35 7.75 -7.35 1.73
N LEU A 36 8.62 -6.50 2.28
CA LEU A 36 9.41 -6.82 3.47
C LEU A 36 8.53 -6.98 4.73
N ASP A 37 9.10 -7.62 5.74
CA ASP A 37 8.43 -7.90 7.01
C ASP A 37 7.95 -6.64 7.75
N THR A 38 8.73 -5.56 7.74
CA THR A 38 8.37 -4.32 8.45
C THR A 38 7.12 -3.66 7.87
N PRO A 39 7.02 -3.39 6.55
CA PRO A 39 5.76 -2.98 5.93
C PRO A 39 4.59 -3.95 6.18
N LEU A 40 4.83 -5.26 6.13
CA LEU A 40 3.81 -6.26 6.41
C LEU A 40 3.24 -6.13 7.83
N GLN A 41 4.11 -5.96 8.83
CA GLN A 41 3.69 -5.75 10.22
C GLN A 41 2.86 -4.46 10.37
N ILE A 42 3.19 -3.40 9.63
CA ILE A 42 2.39 -2.17 9.62
C ILE A 42 1.00 -2.43 9.03
N ILE A 43 0.92 -3.11 7.89
CA ILE A 43 -0.36 -3.46 7.25
C ILE A 43 -1.23 -4.28 8.21
N GLU A 44 -0.64 -5.29 8.85
CA GLU A 44 -1.33 -6.15 9.83
C GLU A 44 -1.81 -5.39 11.06
N ARG A 45 -0.99 -4.48 11.59
CA ARG A 45 -1.36 -3.62 12.72
C ARG A 45 -2.60 -2.77 12.42
N TYR A 46 -2.76 -2.32 11.18
CA TYR A 46 -3.89 -1.50 10.75
C TYR A 46 -5.03 -2.31 10.09
N ARG A 47 -5.01 -3.65 10.14
CA ARG A 47 -6.08 -4.51 9.61
C ARG A 47 -7.48 -4.13 10.12
N PRO A 48 -7.71 -3.77 11.41
CA PRO A 48 -9.03 -3.34 11.88
C PRO A 48 -9.54 -2.04 11.25
N CYS A 49 -8.66 -1.25 10.64
CA CYS A 49 -9.01 0.00 9.97
C CYS A 49 -9.24 -0.18 8.46
N GLN A 50 -9.10 -1.40 7.94
CA GLN A 50 -9.32 -1.69 6.52
C GLN A 50 -10.81 -1.93 6.24
N GLU A 51 -11.28 -1.41 5.10
CA GLU A 51 -12.67 -1.53 4.63
C GLU A 51 -12.66 -2.04 3.19
N ASP A 52 -13.68 -2.82 2.80
CA ASP A 52 -13.84 -3.34 1.43
C ASP A 52 -12.60 -4.05 0.85
N ASN A 53 -11.83 -4.71 1.71
CA ASN A 53 -10.56 -5.38 1.37
C ASN A 53 -9.43 -4.43 0.89
N LEU A 54 -9.62 -3.11 0.98
CA LEU A 54 -8.61 -2.12 0.65
C LEU A 54 -7.58 -2.03 1.78
N ILE A 55 -6.29 -2.05 1.43
CA ILE A 55 -5.21 -1.88 2.41
C ILE A 55 -5.27 -0.49 3.04
N PHE A 56 -5.71 0.49 2.25
CA PHE A 56 -5.82 1.88 2.70
C PHE A 56 -7.17 2.46 2.24
N PRO A 57 -8.25 2.29 3.03
CA PRO A 57 -9.56 2.81 2.68
C PRO A 57 -9.61 4.34 2.71
N ASN A 58 -10.58 4.92 1.99
CA ASN A 58 -10.87 6.35 2.00
C ASN A 58 -9.67 7.26 1.66
N LEU A 59 -8.77 6.76 0.80
CA LEU A 59 -7.54 7.44 0.41
C LEU A 59 -7.81 8.74 -0.37
N ASN A 60 -7.37 9.88 0.19
CA ASN A 60 -7.38 11.17 -0.49
C ASN A 60 -5.94 11.64 -0.79
N TYR A 61 -5.64 11.88 -2.07
CA TYR A 61 -4.31 12.30 -2.53
C TYR A 61 -3.79 13.54 -1.80
N TRP A 62 -4.62 14.58 -1.65
CA TRP A 62 -4.21 15.84 -1.06
C TRP A 62 -3.89 15.69 0.44
N SER A 63 -4.75 14.97 1.17
CA SER A 63 -4.53 14.68 2.59
C SER A 63 -3.24 13.91 2.83
N ILE A 64 -2.94 12.92 1.98
CA ILE A 64 -1.71 12.12 2.10
C ILE A 64 -0.49 12.96 1.78
N CYS A 65 -0.50 13.73 0.69
CA CYS A 65 0.60 14.62 0.37
C CYS A 65 0.88 15.60 1.51
N LYS A 66 -0.16 16.09 2.18
CA LYS A 66 -0.01 16.96 3.35
C LYS A 66 0.63 16.22 4.53
N SER A 67 0.14 15.03 4.87
CA SER A 67 0.69 14.20 5.95
C SER A 67 2.14 13.79 5.71
N LEU A 68 2.47 13.38 4.48
CA LEU A 68 3.83 13.02 4.07
C LEU A 68 4.77 14.23 4.20
N LYS A 69 4.38 15.40 3.66
CA LYS A 69 5.18 16.63 3.79
C LYS A 69 5.40 17.02 5.25
N LYS A 70 4.40 16.83 6.10
CA LYS A 70 4.51 17.08 7.54
C LYS A 70 5.52 16.13 8.18
N GLY A 71 5.41 14.83 7.94
CA GLY A 71 6.36 13.84 8.45
C GLY A 71 7.79 14.10 7.99
N MET A 72 7.98 14.41 6.71
CA MET A 72 9.30 14.78 6.18
C MET A 72 9.89 16.00 6.91
N LYS A 73 9.10 17.04 7.16
CA LYS A 73 9.54 18.24 7.88
C LYS A 73 9.90 17.95 9.35
N GLU A 74 9.19 17.03 10.00
CA GLU A 74 9.45 16.63 11.38
C GLU A 74 10.71 15.76 11.50
N CYS A 75 11.09 15.04 10.44
CA CYS A 75 12.27 14.18 10.42
C CYS A 75 13.59 14.89 10.05
N GLY A 76 13.56 16.19 9.70
CA GLY A 76 14.74 16.99 9.36
C GLY A 76 14.93 17.16 7.87
#